data_AF-A0A699WQ55-F1
#
_entry.id   AF-A0A699WQ55-F1
#
_cell.length_a   1.000
_cell.length_b   1.000
_cell.length_c   1.000
_cell.angle_alpha   90.00
_cell.angle_beta   90.00
_cell.angle_gamma   90.00
#
_symmetry.space_group_name_H-M   'P 1'
#
loop_
_entity.id
_entity.type
_entity.pdbx_description
1 polymer ?
#
loop_
_entity_poly.entity_id
_entity_poly.type
_entity_poly.pdbx_seq_one_letter_code
_entity_poly.pdbx_strand_id
1 'polypeptide(L)'
;MELVSASLAAAWLILSVGPANGRASTPHGKHHSPVRGVARRSVIRFPEALTGRNYPMAAPVVTMQQLIETGAHFGHQTHRWNPKMKPYIFGDRNGVHILDLSQTVPLFARALEFVSSAVAGGGKVLFVGT
;
A
#
# COMPACT_ATOMS: atom_id res chain seq x y z
N MET A 1 -0.94 -42.43 -46.66
CA MET A 1 -0.94 -41.27 -47.58
C MET A 1 -0.59 -40.06 -46.74
N GLU A 2 0.72 -39.88 -46.60
CA GLU A 2 1.43 -38.62 -46.86
C GLU A 2 1.40 -37.66 -45.65
N LEU A 3 2.47 -37.70 -44.84
CA LEU A 3 3.67 -36.85 -44.91
C LEU A 3 3.50 -35.63 -43.98
N VAL A 4 3.95 -35.71 -42.73
CA VAL A 4 5.34 -35.45 -42.28
C VAL A 4 5.85 -34.08 -42.76
N SER A 5 5.63 -33.02 -41.95
CA SER A 5 6.48 -31.82 -41.91
C SER A 5 6.02 -30.98 -40.71
N ALA A 6 6.63 -31.05 -39.53
CA ALA A 6 7.67 -30.10 -39.17
C ALA A 6 8.36 -30.48 -37.84
N SER A 7 8.77 -31.74 -37.67
CA SER A 7 9.49 -32.23 -36.48
C SER A 7 11.00 -32.42 -36.72
N LEU A 8 11.59 -31.66 -37.66
CA LEU A 8 13.00 -31.78 -38.06
C LEU A 8 13.83 -30.48 -37.98
N ALA A 9 13.27 -29.38 -37.49
CA ALA A 9 14.05 -28.14 -37.26
C ALA A 9 14.95 -28.20 -36.00
N ALA A 10 14.83 -29.25 -35.18
CA ALA A 10 15.55 -29.39 -33.91
C ALA A 10 16.92 -30.09 -34.02
N ALA A 11 17.39 -30.47 -35.22
CA ALA A 11 18.62 -31.27 -35.35
C ALA A 11 19.66 -30.76 -36.36
N TRP A 12 19.47 -29.58 -36.98
CA TRP A 12 20.31 -29.12 -38.10
C TRP A 12 20.74 -27.65 -38.02
N LEU A 13 21.28 -27.19 -36.88
CA LEU A 13 22.35 -26.16 -36.88
C LEU A 13 23.10 -26.06 -35.55
N ILE A 14 23.27 -27.19 -34.86
CA ILE A 14 24.36 -27.41 -33.92
C ILE A 14 25.36 -28.27 -34.69
N LEU A 15 26.27 -27.65 -35.45
CA LEU A 15 27.54 -28.19 -35.97
C LEU A 15 27.98 -27.36 -37.20
N SER A 16 28.41 -26.12 -36.97
CA SER A 16 29.53 -25.59 -37.76
C SER A 16 30.17 -24.39 -37.09
N VAL A 17 31.43 -24.61 -36.72
CA VAL A 17 32.51 -23.64 -36.47
C VAL A 17 32.66 -23.14 -35.01
N GLY A 18 33.65 -23.76 -34.35
CA GLY A 18 34.28 -23.32 -33.11
C GLY A 18 35.39 -22.26 -33.32
N PRO A 19 36.31 -22.08 -32.35
CA PRO A 19 36.70 -20.76 -31.84
C PRO A 19 38.00 -20.20 -32.43
N ALA A 20 38.14 -18.88 -32.45
CA ALA A 20 39.42 -18.18 -32.67
C ALA A 20 39.70 -17.18 -31.54
N ASN A 21 40.82 -17.40 -30.87
CA ASN A 21 41.37 -16.62 -29.77
C ASN A 21 42.32 -15.54 -30.34
N GLY A 22 42.27 -14.28 -29.88
CA GLY A 22 43.18 -13.27 -30.42
C GLY A 22 43.04 -11.83 -29.91
N ARG A 23 43.74 -11.55 -28.80
CA ARG A 23 44.59 -10.36 -28.53
C ARG A 23 43.94 -8.98 -28.29
N ALA A 24 44.55 -8.27 -27.33
CA ALA A 24 44.09 -7.09 -26.60
C ALA A 24 44.35 -5.74 -27.27
N SER A 25 43.53 -4.73 -26.91
CA SER A 25 43.90 -3.30 -26.87
C SER A 25 42.90 -2.49 -26.02
N THR A 26 43.37 -1.88 -24.92
CA THR A 26 42.75 -0.76 -24.16
C THR A 26 43.24 0.60 -24.71
N PRO A 27 42.75 1.79 -24.25
CA PRO A 27 41.44 2.20 -23.72
C PRO A 27 40.91 3.55 -24.29
N HIS A 28 39.61 3.83 -24.22
CA HIS A 28 39.12 5.23 -24.14
C HIS A 28 37.73 5.27 -23.48
N GLY A 29 37.59 6.13 -22.45
CA GLY A 29 36.50 6.06 -21.47
C GLY A 29 35.14 6.58 -21.95
N LYS A 30 34.10 6.36 -21.11
CA LYS A 30 33.28 7.40 -20.44
C LYS A 30 32.56 6.77 -19.23
N HIS A 31 32.36 7.59 -18.20
CA HIS A 31 31.70 7.32 -16.93
C HIS A 31 30.32 6.66 -17.06
N HIS A 32 29.98 5.72 -16.17
CA HIS A 32 28.73 5.69 -15.40
C HIS A 32 28.83 4.66 -14.26
N SER A 33 28.61 5.12 -13.02
CA SER A 33 28.70 4.39 -11.75
C SER A 33 27.57 3.35 -11.55
N PRO A 34 27.74 2.39 -10.61
CA PRO A 34 26.92 1.20 -10.52
C PRO A 34 25.61 1.44 -9.76
N VAL A 35 24.50 0.92 -10.30
CA VAL A 35 23.21 0.87 -9.58
C VAL A 35 23.27 -0.29 -8.58
N ARG A 36 23.54 0.04 -7.31
CA ARG A 36 23.54 -0.89 -6.18
C ARG A 36 22.41 -0.49 -5.23
N GLY A 37 21.50 -1.40 -4.91
CA GLY A 37 20.61 -1.26 -3.75
C GLY A 37 19.18 -1.77 -3.94
N VAL A 38 18.98 -3.08 -3.84
CA VAL A 38 17.66 -3.67 -3.54
C VAL A 38 17.35 -3.32 -2.07
N ALA A 39 16.48 -2.34 -1.86
CA ALA A 39 16.02 -1.94 -0.55
C ALA A 39 15.10 -3.02 0.04
N ARG A 40 15.42 -3.42 1.26
CA ARG A 40 14.83 -4.53 2.02
C ARG A 40 13.38 -4.22 2.39
N ARG A 41 12.52 -5.22 2.24
CA ARG A 41 11.10 -5.24 2.65
C ARG A 41 11.01 -5.09 4.18
N SER A 42 10.71 -3.89 4.65
CA SER A 42 10.39 -3.62 6.05
C SER A 42 9.02 -4.17 6.38
N VAL A 43 8.99 -5.37 6.97
CA VAL A 43 7.85 -5.85 7.73
C VAL A 43 7.71 -4.91 8.93
N ILE A 44 6.70 -4.04 8.90
CA ILE A 44 6.39 -3.15 10.01
C ILE A 44 5.91 -4.02 11.17
N ARG A 45 6.77 -4.19 12.17
CA ARG A 45 6.40 -4.79 13.45
C ARG A 45 5.84 -3.67 14.33
N PHE A 46 4.60 -3.81 14.76
CA PHE A 46 3.93 -2.85 15.63
C PHE A 46 4.47 -2.97 17.07
N PRO A 47 4.84 -1.87 17.74
CA PRO A 47 5.14 -1.91 19.17
C PRO A 47 3.84 -1.82 20.00
N GLU A 48 3.60 -2.88 20.77
CA GLU A 48 2.61 -3.03 21.84
C GLU A 48 2.91 -2.05 23.00
N ALA A 49 2.71 -0.74 22.82
CA ALA A 49 3.03 0.23 23.88
C ALA A 49 2.30 1.60 23.79
N LEU A 50 1.03 1.67 23.38
CA LEU A 50 0.31 2.96 23.24
C LEU A 50 -0.85 3.22 24.22
N THR A 51 -1.03 2.39 25.26
CA THR A 51 -2.12 2.57 26.25
C THR A 51 -1.70 3.28 27.55
N GLY A 52 -0.53 3.93 27.60
CA GLY A 52 -0.04 4.45 28.89
C GLY A 52 0.92 5.63 28.90
N ARG A 53 1.16 6.32 27.78
CA ARG A 53 1.97 7.55 27.79
C ARG A 53 1.08 8.75 27.56
N ASN A 54 1.01 9.59 28.59
CA ASN A 54 0.66 10.99 28.47
C ASN A 54 1.40 11.55 27.24
N TYR A 55 0.67 11.97 26.22
CA TYR A 55 1.24 12.57 25.02
C TYR A 55 1.41 14.07 25.31
N PRO A 56 2.60 14.60 25.67
CA PRO A 56 2.80 16.03 25.57
C PRO A 56 3.02 16.33 24.09
N MET A 57 1.98 16.64 23.32
CA MET A 57 2.04 17.45 22.07
C MET A 57 0.68 17.46 21.36
N ALA A 58 -0.11 18.52 21.58
CA ALA A 58 -1.05 19.23 20.68
C ALA A 58 -1.89 18.52 19.58
N ALA A 59 -1.89 17.19 19.45
CA ALA A 59 -2.72 16.46 18.51
C ALA A 59 -4.04 16.06 19.20
N PRO A 60 -5.21 16.35 18.61
CA PRO A 60 -6.50 16.05 19.22
C PRO A 60 -6.67 14.53 19.35
N VAL A 61 -6.89 14.06 20.58
CA VAL A 61 -7.24 12.67 20.86
C VAL A 61 -8.74 12.51 20.61
N VAL A 62 -9.10 11.66 19.64
CA VAL A 62 -10.51 11.32 19.36
C VAL A 62 -10.89 10.07 20.13
N THR A 63 -11.90 10.21 21.01
CA THR A 63 -12.40 9.10 21.84
C THR A 63 -13.71 8.53 21.28
N MET A 64 -14.01 7.28 21.66
CA MET A 64 -15.29 6.65 21.30
C MET A 64 -16.48 7.46 21.82
N GLN A 65 -16.40 7.97 23.06
CA GLN A 65 -17.44 8.77 23.68
C GLN A 65 -17.76 10.03 22.85
N GLN A 66 -16.72 10.75 22.38
CA GLN A 66 -16.91 11.92 21.53
C GLN A 66 -17.62 11.59 20.21
N LEU A 67 -17.29 10.46 19.58
CA LEU A 67 -17.96 10.01 18.34
C LEU A 67 -19.42 9.58 18.56
N ILE A 68 -19.75 9.12 19.78
CA ILE A 68 -21.13 8.83 20.16
C ILE A 68 -21.91 10.13 20.37
N GLU A 69 -21.39 11.03 21.20
CA GLU A 69 -22.04 12.30 21.56
C GLU A 69 -22.28 13.20 20.35
N THR A 70 -21.35 13.19 19.39
CA THR A 70 -21.46 13.96 18.13
C THR A 70 -22.38 13.30 17.09
N GLY A 71 -22.82 12.05 17.32
CA GLY A 71 -23.62 11.31 16.34
C GLY A 71 -22.85 10.81 15.12
N ALA A 72 -21.51 10.82 15.15
CA ALA A 72 -20.66 10.40 14.02
C ALA A 72 -20.75 8.90 13.66
N HIS A 73 -21.38 8.11 14.52
CA HIS A 73 -21.62 6.68 14.31
C HIS A 73 -22.85 6.39 13.44
N PHE A 74 -23.69 7.38 13.13
CA PHE A 74 -24.81 7.17 12.21
C PHE A 74 -24.33 7.15 10.76
N GLY A 75 -24.63 6.06 10.07
CA GLY A 75 -24.36 5.87 8.66
C GLY A 75 -25.55 6.25 7.76
N HIS A 76 -25.59 5.64 6.58
CA HIS A 76 -26.67 5.84 5.61
C HIS A 76 -27.91 4.99 5.95
N GLN A 77 -29.03 5.31 5.32
CA GLN A 77 -30.23 4.47 5.37
C GLN A 77 -29.96 3.10 4.72
N THR A 78 -30.52 2.04 5.30
CA THR A 78 -30.37 0.63 4.89
C THR A 78 -30.75 0.34 3.43
N HIS A 79 -31.57 1.20 2.81
CA HIS A 79 -32.00 1.06 1.43
C HIS A 79 -31.10 1.79 0.41
N ARG A 80 -30.27 2.75 0.85
CA ARG A 80 -29.39 3.58 0.01
C ARG A 80 -28.00 3.67 0.65
N TRP A 81 -27.22 2.60 0.49
CA TRP A 81 -25.87 2.50 1.02
C TRP A 81 -24.94 1.79 0.02
N ASN A 82 -23.63 1.94 0.21
CA ASN A 82 -22.63 1.26 -0.60
C ASN A 82 -22.26 -0.09 0.04
N PRO A 83 -22.45 -1.24 -0.64
CA PRO A 83 -22.12 -2.57 -0.10
C PRO A 83 -20.68 -2.73 0.41
N LYS A 84 -19.74 -1.95 -0.12
CA LYS A 84 -18.34 -1.95 0.34
C LYS A 84 -18.17 -1.48 1.79
N MET A 85 -19.17 -0.80 2.36
CA MET A 85 -19.18 -0.36 3.75
C MET A 85 -19.53 -1.49 4.74
N LYS A 86 -19.99 -2.65 4.26
CA LYS A 86 -20.44 -3.77 5.11
C LYS A 86 -19.47 -4.14 6.24
N PRO A 87 -18.14 -4.20 6.03
CA PRO A 87 -17.20 -4.57 7.09
C PRO A 87 -17.11 -3.55 8.24
N TYR A 88 -17.52 -2.30 8.01
CA TYR A 88 -17.44 -1.20 8.97
C TYR A 88 -18.78 -0.92 9.66
N ILE A 89 -19.82 -1.70 9.37
CA ILE A 89 -21.16 -1.55 9.93
C ILE A 89 -21.29 -2.51 11.10
N PHE A 90 -21.64 -1.98 12.27
CA PHE A 90 -21.97 -2.76 13.47
C PHE A 90 -23.36 -3.40 13.36
N GLY A 91 -24.31 -2.67 12.80
CA GLY A 91 -25.69 -3.12 12.62
C GLY A 91 -26.58 -2.00 12.09
N ASP A 92 -27.88 -2.10 12.28
CA ASP A 92 -28.83 -1.05 11.96
C ASP A 92 -29.85 -0.84 13.10
N ARG A 93 -30.37 0.39 13.21
CA ARG A 93 -31.47 0.74 14.10
C ARG A 93 -32.42 1.68 13.37
N ASN A 94 -33.71 1.38 13.37
CA ASN A 94 -34.74 2.16 12.70
C ASN A 94 -34.44 2.43 11.21
N GLY A 95 -33.85 1.45 10.52
CA GLY A 95 -33.50 1.57 9.10
C GLY A 95 -32.28 2.43 8.80
N VAL A 96 -31.49 2.85 9.80
CA VAL A 96 -30.22 3.57 9.64
C VAL A 96 -29.07 2.67 10.09
N HIS A 97 -28.02 2.57 9.26
CA HIS A 97 -26.82 1.82 9.63
C HIS A 97 -26.05 2.50 10.77
N ILE A 98 -25.49 1.71 11.67
CA ILE A 98 -24.60 2.14 12.74
C ILE A 98 -23.19 1.67 12.40
N LEU A 99 -22.26 2.61 12.39
CA LEU A 99 -20.85 2.36 12.17
C LEU A 99 -20.20 1.75 13.40
N ASP A 100 -19.27 0.83 13.18
CA ASP A 100 -18.49 0.20 14.23
C ASP A 100 -17.39 1.15 14.72
N LEU A 101 -17.63 1.77 15.88
CA LEU A 101 -16.66 2.68 16.49
C LEU A 101 -15.42 1.97 17.05
N SER A 102 -15.51 0.66 17.36
CA SER A 102 -14.34 -0.09 17.82
C SER A 102 -13.27 -0.20 16.73
N GLN A 103 -13.70 -0.23 15.46
CA GLN A 103 -12.83 -0.17 14.30
C GLN A 103 -12.49 1.28 13.91
N THR A 104 -13.46 2.19 14.01
CA THR A 104 -13.30 3.58 13.56
C THR A 104 -12.27 4.34 14.37
N VAL A 105 -12.24 4.21 15.70
CA VAL A 105 -11.30 4.93 16.57
C VAL A 105 -9.82 4.64 16.22
N PRO A 106 -9.36 3.37 16.11
CA PRO A 106 -7.98 3.09 15.72
C PRO A 106 -7.68 3.44 14.25
N LEU A 107 -8.68 3.40 13.35
CA LEU A 107 -8.52 3.88 11.97
C LEU A 107 -8.33 5.40 11.92
N PHE A 108 -9.07 6.15 12.75
CA PHE A 108 -8.96 7.60 12.86
C PHE A 108 -7.59 8.02 13.38
N ALA A 109 -7.06 7.34 14.40
CA ALA A 109 -5.73 7.58 14.93
C ALA A 109 -4.64 7.41 13.85
N ARG A 110 -4.74 6.35 13.02
CA ARG A 110 -3.83 6.13 11.89
C ARG A 110 -3.95 7.21 10.81
N ALA A 111 -5.15 7.69 10.53
CA ALA A 111 -5.36 8.77 9.58
C ALA A 111 -4.74 10.09 10.08
N LEU A 112 -4.87 10.41 11.37
CA LEU A 112 -4.22 11.56 11.98
C LEU A 112 -2.69 11.47 11.88
N GLU A 113 -2.12 10.32 12.24
CA GLU A 113 -0.68 10.08 12.12
C GLU A 113 -0.19 10.26 10.69
N PHE A 114 -0.92 9.72 9.71
CA PHE A 114 -0.61 9.88 8.29
C PHE A 114 -0.58 11.36 7.89
N VAL A 115 -1.63 12.12 8.22
CA VAL A 115 -1.71 13.55 7.88
C VAL A 115 -0.60 14.34 8.57
N SER A 116 -0.33 14.09 9.85
CA SER A 116 0.75 14.74 10.59
C SER A 116 2.12 14.46 9.95
N SER A 117 2.38 13.21 9.57
CA SER A 117 3.64 12.82 8.91
C SER A 117 3.79 13.46 7.51
N ALA A 118 2.69 13.54 6.75
CA ALA A 118 2.70 14.14 5.43
C ALA A 118 3.03 15.65 5.48
N VAL A 119 2.43 16.37 6.43
CA VAL A 119 2.71 17.81 6.63
C VAL A 119 4.12 18.03 7.18
N ALA A 120 4.59 17.20 8.11
CA ALA A 120 5.96 17.27 8.62
C ALA A 120 7.02 17.09 7.52
N GLY A 121 6.71 16.29 6.49
CA GLY A 121 7.55 16.14 5.30
C GLY A 121 7.44 17.27 4.26
N GLY A 122 6.68 18.34 4.54
CA GLY A 122 6.44 19.44 3.59
C GLY A 122 5.38 19.14 2.53
N GLY A 123 4.58 18.09 2.72
CA GLY A 123 3.46 17.74 1.86
C GLY A 123 2.31 18.76 1.93
N LYS A 124 1.52 18.85 0.86
CA LYS A 124 0.36 19.73 0.77
C LYS A 124 -0.92 18.94 1.09
N VAL A 125 -1.86 19.57 1.80
CA VAL A 125 -3.18 19.00 2.10
C VAL A 125 -4.24 19.81 1.35
N LEU A 126 -5.07 19.13 0.56
CA LEU A 126 -6.23 19.72 -0.10
C LEU A 126 -7.49 19.22 0.61
N PHE A 127 -8.26 20.15 1.18
CA PHE A 127 -9.59 19.85 1.69
C PHE A 127 -10.59 19.90 0.54
N VAL A 128 -11.36 18.82 0.36
CA VAL A 128 -12.41 18.72 -0.65
C VAL A 128 -13.73 18.47 0.08
N GLY A 129 -14.69 19.34 -0.15
CA GLY A 129 -16.07 19.21 0.29
C GLY A 129 -17.01 19.55 -0.86
N THR A 130 -18.20 18.98 -0.84
CA THR A 130 -19.27 19.19 -1.84
C THR A 130 -20.52 19.68 -1.15
#